data_AF-A0A5K0VE92-F1
#
_entry.id   AF-A0A5K0VE92-F1
#
_cell.length_a   1.000
_cell.length_b   1.000
_cell.length_c   1.000
_cell.angle_alpha   90.00
_cell.angle_beta   90.00
_cell.angle_gamma   90.00
#
_symmetry.space_group_name_H-M   'P 1'
#
loop_
_entity.id
_entity.type
_entity.pdbx_description
1 polymer ?
#
loop_
_entity_poly.entity_id
_entity_poly.type
_entity_poly.pdbx_seq_one_letter_code
_entity_poly.pdbx_strand_id
1 'polypeptide(L)' 'GMNFTTDKLRSLVRKWQTLIEAHVDVKTTDNYMLRMFCIGFTKRRPNQVKRTCYAQSSQIRQ' A
#
# COMPACT_ATOMS: atom_id res chain seq x y z
N GLY A 1 -19.01 -1.83 4.74
CA GLY A 1 -17.53 -1.87 4.77
C GLY A 1 -17.01 -2.48 3.48
N MET A 2 -15.83 -2.08 3.03
CA MET A 2 -15.21 -2.56 1.79
C MET A 2 -13.92 -3.32 2.12
N ASN A 3 -13.80 -4.56 1.62
CA ASN A 3 -12.63 -5.41 1.83
C ASN A 3 -12.21 -6.05 0.50
N PHE A 4 -10.91 -6.25 0.31
CA PHE A 4 -10.40 -7.10 -0.78
C PHE A 4 -10.61 -8.58 -0.47
N THR A 5 -10.73 -9.39 -1.52
CA THR A 5 -10.64 -10.84 -1.37
C THR A 5 -9.24 -11.24 -0.92
N THR A 6 -9.15 -12.30 -0.11
CA THR A 6 -7.87 -12.83 0.39
C THR A 6 -6.94 -13.24 -0.76
N ASP A 7 -7.50 -13.77 -1.84
CA ASP A 7 -6.78 -14.14 -3.05
C ASP A 7 -6.13 -12.93 -3.72
N LYS A 8 -6.88 -11.82 -3.84
CA LYS A 8 -6.35 -10.59 -4.42
C LYS A 8 -5.24 -9.98 -3.59
N LEU A 9 -5.37 -9.96 -2.26
CA LEU A 9 -4.32 -9.45 -1.37
C LEU A 9 -3.04 -10.28 -1.49
N ARG A 10 -3.15 -11.61 -1.50
CA ARG A 10 -2.01 -12.52 -1.65
C ARG A 10 -1.33 -12.39 -3.02
N SER A 11 -2.09 -12.13 -4.08
CA SER A 11 -1.57 -11.92 -5.43
C SER A 11 -0.72 -10.64 -5.57
N LEU A 12 -1.03 -9.60 -4.79
CA LEU A 12 -0.32 -8.32 -4.82
C LEU A 12 1.01 -8.36 -4.04
N VAL A 13 1.07 -9.15 -2.96
CA VAL A 13 2.27 -9.29 -2.14
C VAL A 13 3.29 -10.18 -2.85
N ARG A 14 4.45 -9.61 -3.18
CA ARG A 14 5.58 -10.29 -3.81
C ARG A 14 6.88 -9.96 -3.07
N LYS A 15 7.90 -10.81 -3.24
CA LYS A 15 9.24 -10.55 -2.70
C LYS A 15 9.91 -9.39 -3.46
N TRP A 16 10.91 -8.76 -2.82
CA TRP A 16 11.82 -7.76 -3.41
C TRP A 16 11.21 -6.38 -3.71
N GLN A 17 10.06 -6.09 -3.13
CA GLN A 17 9.41 -4.78 -3.15
C GLN A 17 9.05 -4.39 -1.70
N THR A 18 9.07 -3.10 -1.39
CA THR A 18 8.48 -2.58 -0.16
C THR A 18 6.97 -2.55 -0.28
N LEU A 19 6.28 -3.03 0.77
CA LEU A 19 4.87 -2.82 1.04
C LEU A 19 4.72 -1.56 1.90
N ILE A 20 3.80 -0.68 1.50
CA ILE A 20 3.49 0.58 2.17
C ILE A 20 2.01 0.51 2.55
N GLU A 21 1.72 0.63 3.84
CA GLU A 21 0.36 0.56 4.40
C GLU A 21 0.06 1.85 5.15
N ALA A 22 -1.15 2.40 4.95
CA ALA A 22 -1.62 3.57 5.66
C ALA A 22 -3.11 3.41 6.00
N HIS A 23 -3.55 4.03 7.09
CA HIS A 23 -4.97 4.09 7.45
C HIS A 23 -5.32 5.46 8.00
N VAL A 24 -6.55 5.90 7.74
CA VAL A 24 -7.08 7.18 8.22
C VAL A 24 -8.53 7.02 8.63
N ASP A 25 -8.90 7.60 9.77
CA ASP A 25 -10.28 7.75 10.20
C ASP A 25 -10.84 9.07 9.65
N VAL A 26 -11.87 8.98 8.83
CA VAL A 26 -12.48 10.12 8.14
C VAL A 26 -13.92 10.28 8.60
N LYS A 27 -14.29 11.51 8.97
CA LYS A 27 -15.67 11.90 9.22
C LYS A 27 -16.26 12.50 7.95
N THR A 28 -17.35 11.91 7.46
CA THR A 28 -18.11 12.40 6.31
C THR A 28 -18.98 13.59 6.68
N THR A 29 -19.43 14.35 5.67
CA THR A 29 -20.36 15.49 5.84
C THR A 29 -21.68 15.07 6.50
N ASP A 30 -22.10 13.84 6.24
CA ASP A 30 -23.38 13.29 6.69
C ASP A 30 -23.24 12.61 8.07
N ASN A 31 -22.17 12.94 8.80
CA ASN A 31 -21.88 12.48 10.16
C ASN A 31 -21.55 10.97 10.31
N TYR A 32 -21.19 10.27 9.23
CA TYR A 32 -20.61 8.92 9.32
C TYR A 32 -19.10 8.96 9.58
N MET A 33 -18.62 8.09 10.47
CA MET A 33 -17.19 7.82 10.68
C MET A 33 -16.77 6.56 9.93
N LEU A 34 -15.75 6.67 9.08
CA LEU A 34 -15.24 5.57 8.26
C LEU A 34 -13.72 5.43 8.47
N ARG A 35 -13.21 4.20 8.56
CA ARG A 35 -11.78 3.91 8.54
C ARG A 35 -11.38 3.45 7.14
N MET A 36 -10.50 4.22 6.51
CA MET A 36 -9.95 3.92 5.19
C MET A 36 -8.59 3.25 5.34
N PHE A 37 -8.36 2.17 4.59
CA PHE A 37 -7.07 1.49 4.51
C PHE A 37 -6.52 1.61 3.09
N CYS A 38 -5.24 1.94 2.98
CA CYS A 38 -4.52 2.06 1.72
C CYS A 38 -3.33 1.11 1.74
N ILE A 39 -3.16 0.34 0.67
CA ILE A 39 -2.00 -0.52 0.45
C ILE A 39 -1.31 -0.13 -0.86
N GLY A 40 0.02 -0.05 -0.84
CA GLY A 40 0.85 0.33 -1.97
C GLY A 40 2.10 -0.52 -2.03
N PHE A 41 2.62 -0.73 -3.24
CA PHE A 41 3.86 -1.47 -3.47
C PHE A 41 4.80 -0.65 -4.33
N THR A 42 6.09 -0.73 -4.03
CA THR A 42 7.14 -0.14 -4.86
C THR A 42 7.25 -0.88 -6.19
N LYS A 43 7.35 -0.11 -7.28
CA LYS A 43 7.42 -0.65 -8.65
C LYS A 43 8.85 -0.58 -9.18
N ARG A 44 9.35 -1.72 -9.65
CA ARG A 44 10.64 -1.80 -10.37
C ARG A 44 10.57 -1.03 -11.69
N ARG A 45 11.58 -0.20 -11.97
CA ARG A 45 11.70 0.49 -13.26
C ARG A 45 12.18 -0.49 -14.35
N PRO A 46 11.77 -0.34 -15.62
CA PRO A 46 12.14 -1.26 -16.70
C PRO A 46 13.65 -1.48 -16.86
N ASN A 47 14.47 -0.45 -16.63
CA ASN A 47 15.93 -0.51 -16.80
C ASN A 47 16.70 -0.69 -15.47
N GLN A 48 16.02 -1.10 -14.40
CA GLN A 48 16.66 -1.28 -13.09
C GLN A 48 17.40 -2.61 -13.03
N VAL A 49 18.73 -2.58 -12.91
CA VAL A 49 19.58 -3.79 -12.81
C VAL A 49 19.34 -4.57 -11.52
N LYS A 50 19.21 -3.89 -10.38
CA LYS A 50 18.93 -4.53 -9.08
C LYS A 50 17.57 -5.22 -9.10
N ARG A 51 17.52 -6.45 -8.58
CA ARG A 51 16.28 -7.23 -8.41
C ARG A 51 15.37 -6.63 -7.33
N THR A 52 15.95 -5.92 -6.37
CA THR A 52 15.26 -5.30 -5.24
C THR A 52 14.87 -3.86 -5.53
N CYS A 53 13.64 -3.49 -5.15
CA CYS A 53 13.14 -2.12 -5.17
C CYS A 53 12.63 -1.81 -3.76
N TYR A 54 13.51 -1.40 -2.87
CA TYR A 54 13.14 -1.02 -1.50
C TYR A 54 13.11 0.49 -1.37
N ALA A 55 12.02 1.03 -0.81
CA ALA A 55 11.93 2.43 -0.42
C ALA A 55 12.67 2.65 0.91
N GLN A 56 13.32 3.81 1.04
CA GLN A 56 13.92 4.23 2.30
C GLN A 56 12.84 4.59 3.32
N SER A 57 13.11 4.42 4.62
CA SER A 57 12.15 4.75 5.69
C SER A 57 11.66 6.21 5.64
N SER A 58 12.50 7.14 5.19
CA SER A 58 12.13 8.54 4.96
C SER A 58 11.11 8.70 3.83
N GLN A 59 11.25 7.94 2.74
CA GLN A 59 10.34 7.96 1.58
C GLN A 59 8.99 7.30 1.87
N ILE A 60 8.95 6.36 2.83
CA ILE A 60 7.72 5.67 3.23
C ILE A 60 6.83 6.57 4.11
N ARG A 61 7.44 7.48 4.88
CA ARG A 61 6.76 8.35 5.86
C ARG A 61 6.50 9.78 5.37
N GLN A 62 6.89 10.06 4.13
CA GLN A 62 6.68 11.36 3.50
C GLN A 62 5.20 11.54 3.15
#